data_AF-A0A3L7UYV2-F1
#
_entry.id   AF-A0A3L7UYV2-F1
#
_cell.length_a   1.000
_cell.length_b   1.000
_cell.length_c   1.000
_cell.angle_alpha   90.00
_cell.angle_beta   90.00
_cell.angle_gamma   90.00
#
_symmetry.space_group_name_H-M   'P 1'
#
loop_
_entity.id
_entity.type
_entity.pdbx_description
1 polymer ?
#
loop_
_entity_poly.entity_id
_entity_poly.type
_entity_poly.pdbx_seq_one_letter_code
_entity_poly.pdbx_strand_id
1 'polypeptide(L)'
;MIRSLPVVRRCLALLAVVSALCLLSSSHLLAADADLAKTAPSGAIFFVEVSGLESWIEKLQNSPLVASLPSNPQVQAFYASPQGRKADAGRKMIENQVGMDLWTLAKTAFGGRVSISLYPHEGRQQPDAVITMQVKDVAALNKIRERVAPLLTLIEEQISQSVGPGNVPVRSIDGKVFIAERDDWIIAASTSDLMNRTLTLRAGATAGDSKSLAEDAPFVAMTKQLGSQHLVRSYVNLQLVTQAMNGRLGPEKLDNPGLSLLMGGIYELANHSPFFASTLDLDDQRLVIRHEIAGKPESLGEKYASLFAAAGKPDAGILPPVPGLIGGWVLHRDFAGWYKRREELLDPKVLPEFDKFEAGLANLLPGKDYGTDILPSLGNRLTFVAAPQDFSHLNGKPGLQLPGFALVWDMAKPDEAEQTLNLLFQTVATISNLNAGQQGRQPWVLSSESYKNVQIQFGKYGQKPKGDRLPIVFNFMPAAARVRDKFVMASSVDLCKHLVDVYSTPTTTTATAKPTRNDFLFELTGESLAGILDANRGMLEARSVAQEGKSSDQAQSDVTILLQLVRAICTLRLTSGAEADGYRVQLEAVWK
;
A
#
# COMPACT_ATOMS: atom_id res chain seq x y z
N MET A 1 -16.76 5.02 -20.13
CA MET A 1 -17.09 6.46 -20.24
C MET A 1 -16.58 7.18 -18.99
N ILE A 2 -15.24 7.31 -18.84
CA ILE A 2 -14.56 7.90 -17.67
C ILE A 2 -13.90 9.20 -18.12
N ARG A 3 -14.69 10.27 -18.28
CA ARG A 3 -14.20 11.57 -18.79
C ARG A 3 -14.61 12.79 -17.96
N SER A 4 -15.17 12.62 -16.77
CA SER A 4 -15.59 13.75 -15.93
C SER A 4 -15.32 13.48 -14.46
N LEU A 5 -14.10 13.75 -13.99
CA LEU A 5 -13.75 14.10 -12.59
C LEU A 5 -12.25 14.47 -12.52
N PRO A 6 -11.86 15.64 -13.07
CA PRO A 6 -10.47 16.12 -13.04
C PRO A 6 -9.95 16.41 -11.63
N VAL A 7 -10.84 16.64 -10.65
CA VAL A 7 -10.50 16.91 -9.24
C VAL A 7 -10.02 15.63 -8.53
N VAL A 8 -10.74 14.51 -8.67
CA VAL A 8 -10.37 13.22 -8.05
C VAL A 8 -9.05 12.70 -8.60
N ARG A 9 -8.82 12.82 -9.92
CA ARG A 9 -7.55 12.44 -10.56
C ARG A 9 -6.36 13.30 -10.11
N ARG A 10 -6.60 14.57 -9.76
CA ARG A 10 -5.57 15.49 -9.27
C ARG A 10 -5.32 15.35 -7.78
N CYS A 11 -6.34 15.08 -6.95
CA CYS A 11 -6.15 14.72 -5.55
C CYS A 11 -5.47 13.36 -5.39
N LEU A 12 -5.79 12.36 -6.24
CA LEU A 12 -5.08 11.08 -6.30
C LEU A 12 -3.66 11.21 -6.84
N ALA A 13 -3.40 12.11 -7.80
CA ALA A 13 -2.05 12.40 -8.27
C ALA A 13 -1.23 13.19 -7.23
N LEU A 14 -1.86 14.08 -6.45
CA LEU A 14 -1.22 14.74 -5.31
C LEU A 14 -0.93 13.74 -4.18
N LEU A 15 -1.87 12.82 -3.90
CA LEU A 15 -1.65 11.69 -3.00
C LEU A 15 -0.52 10.80 -3.52
N ALA A 16 -0.42 10.53 -4.82
CA ALA A 16 0.65 9.73 -5.41
C ALA A 16 2.01 10.44 -5.40
N VAL A 17 2.05 11.77 -5.54
CA VAL A 17 3.28 12.58 -5.48
C VAL A 17 3.76 12.76 -4.02
N VAL A 18 2.83 12.89 -3.06
CA VAL A 18 3.15 12.90 -1.62
C VAL A 18 3.53 11.49 -1.12
N SER A 19 2.90 10.43 -1.66
CA SER A 19 3.26 9.04 -1.36
C SER A 19 4.60 8.63 -1.96
N ALA A 20 4.98 9.19 -3.13
CA ALA A 20 6.26 8.91 -3.78
C ALA A 20 7.45 9.64 -3.14
N LEU A 21 7.23 10.69 -2.34
CA LEU A 21 8.29 11.44 -1.67
C LEU A 21 8.62 10.98 -0.23
N CYS A 22 7.83 10.08 0.37
CA CYS A 22 7.94 9.74 1.80
C CYS A 22 8.47 8.31 2.06
N LEU A 23 9.38 7.81 1.22
CA LEU A 23 9.96 6.48 1.40
C LEU A 23 11.18 6.52 2.33
N LEU A 24 11.03 5.85 3.48
CA LEU A 24 12.03 5.46 4.48
C LEU A 24 12.34 6.59 5.50
N SER A 25 12.39 6.35 6.83
CA SER A 25 12.58 7.38 7.91
C SER A 25 12.67 6.97 9.41
N SER A 26 13.84 6.88 10.06
CA SER A 26 13.95 6.39 11.46
C SER A 26 13.63 7.42 12.56
N SER A 27 12.99 6.98 13.64
CA SER A 27 12.44 7.79 14.74
C SER A 27 13.44 8.07 15.86
N HIS A 28 13.49 9.33 16.27
CA HIS A 28 13.85 9.73 17.62
C HIS A 28 12.74 10.64 18.17
N LEU A 29 12.35 10.36 19.42
CA LEU A 29 11.41 11.17 20.20
C LEU A 29 11.95 12.60 20.37
N LEU A 30 11.33 13.57 19.71
CA LEU A 30 11.50 14.98 20.03
C LEU A 30 10.36 15.44 20.95
N ALA A 31 10.77 16.12 22.01
CA ALA A 31 9.92 16.63 23.08
C ALA A 31 8.77 17.51 22.56
N ALA A 32 7.66 17.43 23.28
CA ALA A 32 6.44 18.19 23.08
C ALA A 32 6.67 19.71 23.22
N ASP A 33 6.22 20.51 22.24
CA ASP A 33 5.23 21.56 22.56
C ASP A 33 4.52 22.25 21.38
N ALA A 34 5.00 22.22 20.14
CA ALA A 34 4.35 22.93 19.03
C ALA A 34 3.74 21.98 17.98
N ASP A 35 2.56 21.42 18.28
CA ASP A 35 1.67 20.84 17.27
C ASP A 35 1.28 21.95 16.26
N LEU A 36 1.69 21.84 14.99
CA LEU A 36 1.44 22.91 14.01
C LEU A 36 -0.04 23.04 13.65
N ALA A 37 -0.86 22.02 13.95
CA ALA A 37 -2.32 22.11 13.83
C ALA A 37 -2.93 23.15 14.79
N LYS A 38 -2.24 23.53 15.88
CA LYS A 38 -2.65 24.66 16.75
C LYS A 38 -2.51 26.01 16.06
N THR A 39 -1.64 26.12 15.06
CA THR A 39 -1.42 27.35 14.28
C THR A 39 -2.13 27.34 12.95
N ALA A 40 -2.52 26.17 12.44
CA ALA A 40 -3.36 26.05 11.26
C ALA A 40 -4.78 26.51 11.60
N PRO A 41 -5.39 27.42 10.81
CA PRO A 41 -6.80 27.76 10.98
C PRO A 41 -7.73 26.55 10.87
N SER A 42 -8.83 26.57 11.62
CA SER A 42 -9.94 25.61 11.51
C SER A 42 -10.56 25.58 10.11
N GLY A 43 -11.11 24.43 9.72
CA GLY A 43 -11.81 24.23 8.45
C GLY A 43 -10.92 23.71 7.31
N ALA A 44 -9.77 23.12 7.63
CA ALA A 44 -8.91 22.50 6.63
C ALA A 44 -9.57 21.23 6.06
N ILE A 45 -9.61 21.11 4.73
CA ILE A 45 -10.02 19.86 4.06
C ILE A 45 -8.92 18.81 4.08
N PHE A 46 -7.67 19.25 4.13
CA PHE A 46 -6.48 18.40 4.19
C PHE A 46 -5.42 19.07 5.07
N PHE A 47 -4.74 18.26 5.86
CA PHE A 47 -3.58 18.66 6.64
C PHE A 47 -2.54 17.56 6.57
N VAL A 48 -1.27 17.92 6.41
CA VAL A 48 -0.15 17.01 6.61
C VAL A 48 0.90 17.72 7.43
N GLU A 49 1.48 17.00 8.39
CA GLU A 49 2.62 17.45 9.18
C GLU A 49 3.72 16.41 9.10
N VAL A 50 4.94 16.90 8.94
CA VAL A 50 6.18 16.14 8.93
C VAL A 50 7.04 16.66 10.07
N SER A 51 7.58 15.76 10.89
CA SER A 51 8.34 16.09 12.08
C SER A 51 9.69 15.37 12.09
N GLY A 52 10.78 16.11 12.27
CA GLY A 52 12.08 15.58 12.68
C GLY A 52 12.78 14.67 11.66
N LEU A 53 12.77 15.01 10.37
CA LEU A 53 13.41 14.20 9.32
C LEU A 53 14.95 14.28 9.30
N GLU A 54 15.58 15.11 10.13
CA GLU A 54 17.04 15.33 10.14
C GLU A 54 17.83 14.01 10.21
N SER A 55 17.51 13.17 11.20
CA SER A 55 18.17 11.89 11.42
C SER A 55 18.05 10.95 10.23
N TRP A 56 16.91 11.00 9.53
CA TRP A 56 16.72 10.19 8.34
C TRP A 56 17.49 10.74 7.14
N ILE A 57 17.44 12.04 6.90
CA ILE A 57 18.18 12.65 5.79
C ILE A 57 19.67 12.33 5.95
N GLU A 58 20.18 12.36 7.19
CA GLU A 58 21.54 11.94 7.51
C GLU A 58 21.78 10.44 7.26
N LYS A 59 20.89 9.55 7.69
CA LYS A 59 20.99 8.10 7.42
C LYS A 59 20.94 7.78 5.93
N LEU A 60 20.04 8.41 5.18
CA LEU A 60 19.93 8.24 3.73
C LEU A 60 21.21 8.72 3.06
N GLN A 61 21.68 9.92 3.40
CA GLN A 61 22.94 10.49 2.88
C GLN A 61 24.12 9.53 3.11
N ASN A 62 24.17 8.88 4.27
CA ASN A 62 25.24 7.96 4.66
C ASN A 62 24.98 6.48 4.32
N SER A 63 23.88 6.18 3.63
CA SER A 63 23.47 4.79 3.34
C SER A 63 24.37 4.15 2.28
N PRO A 64 24.56 2.81 2.32
CA PRO A 64 25.21 2.07 1.24
C PRO A 64 24.53 2.29 -0.12
N LEU A 65 23.20 2.50 -0.11
CA LEU A 65 22.43 2.79 -1.33
C LEU A 65 22.93 4.10 -1.97
N VAL A 66 22.93 5.21 -1.23
CA VAL A 66 23.40 6.51 -1.75
C VAL A 66 24.89 6.46 -2.09
N ALA A 67 25.71 5.79 -1.26
CA ALA A 67 27.13 5.58 -1.54
C ALA A 67 27.38 4.77 -2.83
N SER A 68 26.45 3.89 -3.21
CA SER A 68 26.55 3.08 -4.45
C SER A 68 26.09 3.83 -5.71
N LEU A 69 25.32 4.93 -5.57
CA LEU A 69 24.80 5.68 -6.72
C LEU A 69 25.90 6.22 -7.64
N PRO A 70 27.00 6.84 -7.14
CA PRO A 70 28.08 7.32 -8.01
C PRO A 70 28.78 6.20 -8.80
N SER A 71 28.82 4.97 -8.27
CA SER A 71 29.38 3.81 -8.96
C SER A 71 28.41 3.15 -9.95
N ASN A 72 27.13 3.53 -9.94
CA ASN A 72 26.14 2.98 -10.87
C ASN A 72 26.35 3.58 -12.28
N PRO A 73 26.59 2.76 -13.32
CA PRO A 73 26.88 3.29 -14.65
C PRO A 73 25.71 4.04 -15.29
N GLN A 74 24.45 3.80 -14.90
CA GLN A 74 23.31 4.60 -15.36
C GLN A 74 23.34 6.01 -14.76
N VAL A 75 23.71 6.13 -13.49
CA VAL A 75 23.88 7.43 -12.82
C VAL A 75 25.04 8.19 -13.45
N GLN A 76 26.16 7.51 -13.73
CA GLN A 76 27.29 8.10 -14.44
C GLN A 76 26.91 8.56 -15.86
N ALA A 77 26.18 7.73 -16.61
CA ALA A 77 25.69 8.06 -17.95
C ALA A 77 24.72 9.26 -17.91
N PHE A 78 23.83 9.32 -16.92
CA PHE A 78 22.95 10.47 -16.70
C PHE A 78 23.76 11.74 -16.47
N TYR A 79 24.72 11.75 -15.55
CA TYR A 79 25.54 12.94 -15.28
C TYR A 79 26.46 13.33 -16.46
N ALA A 80 26.83 12.40 -17.34
CA ALA A 80 27.56 12.71 -18.58
C ALA A 80 26.65 13.33 -19.67
N SER A 81 25.35 13.05 -19.64
CA SER A 81 24.37 13.59 -20.59
C SER A 81 24.22 15.12 -20.48
N PRO A 82 23.71 15.80 -21.54
CA PRO A 82 23.37 17.22 -21.46
C PRO A 82 22.36 17.53 -20.35
N GLN A 83 21.40 16.64 -20.10
CA GLN A 83 20.38 16.79 -19.07
C GLN A 83 20.98 16.71 -17.66
N GLY A 84 21.84 15.72 -17.40
CA GLY A 84 22.50 15.57 -16.10
C GLY A 84 23.49 16.71 -15.82
N ARG A 85 24.20 17.20 -16.83
CA ARG A 85 25.04 18.41 -16.69
C ARG A 85 24.21 19.65 -16.32
N LYS A 86 23.04 19.84 -16.94
CA LYS A 86 22.11 20.92 -16.57
C LYS A 86 21.58 20.75 -15.15
N ALA A 87 21.22 19.53 -14.76
CA ALA A 87 20.74 19.23 -13.41
C ALA A 87 21.83 19.50 -12.35
N ASP A 88 23.07 19.06 -12.58
CA ASP A 88 24.20 19.33 -11.68
C ASP A 88 24.57 20.83 -11.64
N ALA A 89 24.50 21.53 -12.78
CA ALA A 89 24.68 22.97 -12.81
C ALA A 89 23.59 23.70 -12.00
N GLY A 90 22.33 23.29 -12.13
CA GLY A 90 21.22 23.82 -11.34
C GLY A 90 21.40 23.54 -9.84
N ARG A 91 21.81 22.31 -9.48
CA ARG A 91 22.17 21.95 -8.10
C ARG A 91 23.25 22.86 -7.56
N LYS A 92 24.39 22.99 -8.24
CA LYS A 92 25.50 23.85 -7.84
C LYS A 92 25.11 25.32 -7.73
N MET A 93 24.25 25.80 -8.65
CA MET A 93 23.73 27.16 -8.58
C MET A 93 22.94 27.37 -7.28
N ILE A 94 22.02 26.47 -6.95
CA ILE A 94 21.24 26.55 -5.70
C ILE A 94 22.18 26.45 -4.49
N GLU A 95 23.09 25.47 -4.46
CA GLU A 95 24.02 25.27 -3.34
C GLU A 95 24.94 26.49 -3.12
N ASN A 96 25.45 27.08 -4.19
CA ASN A 96 26.27 28.29 -4.12
C ASN A 96 25.46 29.51 -3.66
N GLN A 97 24.20 29.60 -4.11
CA GLN A 97 23.33 30.72 -3.80
C GLN A 97 22.87 30.69 -2.36
N VAL A 98 22.56 29.51 -1.82
CA VAL A 98 22.15 29.32 -0.43
C VAL A 98 23.36 29.21 0.53
N GLY A 99 24.54 28.84 -0.01
CA GLY A 99 25.79 28.71 0.76
C GLY A 99 25.91 27.41 1.56
N MET A 100 25.16 26.38 1.18
CA MET A 100 25.18 25.04 1.78
C MET A 100 24.81 23.98 0.73
N ASP A 101 25.26 22.74 0.92
CA ASP A 101 24.86 21.63 0.07
C ASP A 101 23.37 21.27 0.25
N LEU A 102 22.77 20.61 -0.75
CA LEU A 102 21.34 20.27 -0.69
C LEU A 102 20.96 19.35 0.47
N TRP A 103 21.87 18.49 0.97
CA TRP A 103 21.58 17.64 2.12
C TRP A 103 21.50 18.46 3.39
N THR A 104 22.43 19.39 3.59
CA THR A 104 22.39 20.33 4.71
C THR A 104 21.14 21.20 4.65
N LEU A 105 20.79 21.73 3.47
CA LEU A 105 19.55 22.51 3.28
C LEU A 105 18.30 21.69 3.64
N ALA A 106 18.23 20.44 3.19
CA ALA A 106 17.12 19.55 3.52
C ALA A 106 17.05 19.25 5.02
N LYS A 107 18.19 18.97 5.67
CA LYS A 107 18.27 18.77 7.14
C LYS A 107 17.80 20.01 7.90
N THR A 108 18.19 21.20 7.47
CA THR A 108 17.71 22.45 8.09
C THR A 108 16.20 22.62 7.90
N ALA A 109 15.68 22.48 6.69
CA ALA A 109 14.27 22.70 6.39
C ALA A 109 13.35 21.68 7.07
N PHE A 110 13.74 20.41 7.10
CA PHE A 110 12.90 19.31 7.59
C PHE A 110 13.32 18.73 8.95
N GLY A 111 14.38 19.27 9.57
CA GLY A 111 14.85 18.84 10.88
C GLY A 111 13.97 19.30 12.05
N GLY A 112 13.15 20.33 11.82
CA GLY A 112 12.09 20.74 12.74
C GLY A 112 10.74 20.14 12.33
N ARG A 113 9.74 20.99 12.11
CA ARG A 113 8.38 20.58 11.70
C ARG A 113 7.95 21.35 10.47
N VAL A 114 7.29 20.67 9.54
CA VAL A 114 6.68 21.30 8.36
C VAL A 114 5.24 20.82 8.25
N SER A 115 4.30 21.74 8.07
CA SER A 115 2.91 21.41 7.80
C SER A 115 2.38 22.08 6.54
N ILE A 116 1.47 21.40 5.86
CA ILE A 116 0.70 21.94 4.73
C ILE A 116 -0.78 21.74 5.06
N SER A 117 -1.54 22.82 5.02
CA SER A 117 -3.00 22.84 5.23
C SER A 117 -3.69 23.35 3.98
N LEU A 118 -4.74 22.67 3.52
CA LEU A 118 -5.55 23.09 2.38
C LEU A 118 -6.97 23.43 2.83
N TYR A 119 -7.52 24.48 2.24
CA TYR A 119 -8.83 25.04 2.58
C TYR A 119 -9.72 25.14 1.33
N PRO A 120 -11.04 24.94 1.48
CA PRO A 120 -11.97 25.14 0.38
C PRO A 120 -12.01 26.63 0.01
N HIS A 121 -12.19 26.94 -1.27
CA HIS A 121 -12.35 28.30 -1.75
C HIS A 121 -13.68 28.44 -2.50
N GLU A 122 -14.50 29.42 -2.12
CA GLU A 122 -15.76 29.67 -2.81
C GLU A 122 -15.51 30.19 -4.24
N GLY A 123 -16.12 29.55 -5.23
CA GLY A 123 -16.04 30.00 -6.62
C GLY A 123 -14.76 29.65 -7.38
N ARG A 124 -13.78 28.97 -6.78
CA ARG A 124 -12.59 28.44 -7.49
C ARG A 124 -12.43 26.94 -7.25
N GLN A 125 -11.93 26.22 -8.26
CA GLN A 125 -11.61 24.80 -8.14
C GLN A 125 -10.30 24.52 -7.38
N GLN A 126 -9.44 25.52 -7.22
CA GLN A 126 -8.16 25.39 -6.53
C GLN A 126 -8.35 25.71 -5.05
N PRO A 127 -7.89 24.86 -4.12
CA PRO A 127 -7.93 25.16 -2.71
C PRO A 127 -6.95 26.29 -2.37
N ASP A 128 -7.27 27.03 -1.33
CA ASP A 128 -6.27 27.89 -0.69
C ASP A 128 -5.36 27.05 0.21
N ALA A 129 -4.15 27.53 0.47
CA ALA A 129 -3.12 26.77 1.17
C ALA A 129 -2.36 27.61 2.19
N VAL A 130 -1.94 26.96 3.27
CA VAL A 130 -0.97 27.46 4.24
C VAL A 130 0.15 26.43 4.38
N ILE A 131 1.39 26.89 4.28
CA ILE A 131 2.58 26.12 4.59
C ILE A 131 3.23 26.76 5.82
N THR A 132 3.47 25.97 6.85
CA THR A 132 4.17 26.41 8.06
C THR A 132 5.41 25.56 8.24
N MET A 133 6.55 26.20 8.39
CA MET A 133 7.82 25.55 8.70
C MET A 133 8.36 26.11 10.00
N GLN A 134 8.68 25.23 10.93
CA GLN A 134 9.42 25.52 12.14
C GLN A 134 10.75 24.79 12.05
N VAL A 135 11.85 25.54 12.13
CA VAL A 135 13.20 25.06 11.93
C VAL A 135 13.88 24.86 13.29
N LYS A 136 14.60 23.75 13.45
CA LYS A 136 15.38 23.46 14.66
C LYS A 136 16.68 24.28 14.72
N ASP A 137 17.35 24.46 13.57
CA ASP A 137 18.59 25.24 13.44
C ASP A 137 18.31 26.67 12.95
N VAL A 138 18.05 27.57 13.90
CA VAL A 138 17.80 28.99 13.63
C VAL A 138 19.02 29.69 13.01
N ALA A 139 20.23 29.25 13.35
CA ALA A 139 21.45 29.84 12.81
C ALA A 139 21.60 29.52 11.32
N ALA A 140 21.34 28.27 10.92
CA ALA A 140 21.28 27.89 9.51
C ALA A 140 20.17 28.63 8.76
N LEU A 141 18.98 28.79 9.37
CA LEU A 141 17.89 29.57 8.78
C LEU A 141 18.28 31.03 8.54
N ASN A 142 18.95 31.69 9.49
CA ASN A 142 19.42 33.06 9.33
C ASN A 142 20.45 33.20 8.21
N LYS A 143 21.37 32.24 8.06
CA LYS A 143 22.30 32.20 6.91
C LYS A 143 21.55 32.11 5.58
N ILE A 144 20.50 31.28 5.50
CA ILE A 144 19.66 31.19 4.30
C ILE A 144 19.00 32.55 4.01
N ARG A 145 18.43 33.21 5.04
CA ARG A 145 17.79 34.53 4.91
C ARG A 145 18.77 35.59 4.37
N GLU A 146 19.96 35.68 4.93
CA GLU A 146 21.00 36.62 4.49
C GLU A 146 21.40 36.40 3.03
N ARG A 147 21.42 35.15 2.59
CA ARG A 147 21.80 34.76 1.22
C ARG A 147 20.69 34.97 0.19
N VAL A 148 19.43 34.82 0.60
CA VAL A 148 18.26 35.01 -0.27
C VAL A 148 17.84 36.49 -0.35
N ALA A 149 18.15 37.31 0.66
CA ALA A 149 17.76 38.72 0.69
C ALA A 149 18.14 39.53 -0.57
N PRO A 150 19.37 39.41 -1.15
CA PRO A 150 19.72 40.11 -2.39
C PRO A 150 18.93 39.65 -3.63
N LEU A 151 18.25 38.52 -3.57
CA LEU A 151 17.40 38.03 -4.66
C LEU A 151 16.00 38.61 -4.56
N LEU A 152 15.52 38.81 -3.33
CA LEU A 152 14.25 39.48 -3.08
C LEU A 152 14.29 40.95 -3.55
N THR A 153 15.45 41.61 -3.47
CA THR A 153 15.62 42.97 -4.04
C THR A 153 15.50 43.01 -5.56
N LEU A 154 15.79 41.92 -6.27
CA LEU A 154 15.64 41.86 -7.74
C LEU A 154 14.18 41.82 -8.19
N ILE A 155 13.27 41.43 -7.30
CA ILE A 155 11.82 41.36 -7.54
C ILE A 155 11.06 42.35 -6.65
N GLU A 156 11.72 43.38 -6.14
CA GLU A 156 11.15 44.33 -5.18
C GLU A 156 9.87 45.01 -5.71
N GLU A 157 9.81 45.30 -7.01
CA GLU A 157 8.62 45.86 -7.68
C GLU A 157 7.37 44.96 -7.57
N GLN A 158 7.57 43.65 -7.37
CA GLN A 158 6.50 42.65 -7.22
C GLN A 158 6.16 42.39 -5.75
N ILE A 159 6.93 42.97 -4.80
CA ILE A 159 6.80 42.75 -3.37
C ILE A 159 6.11 43.97 -2.72
N SER A 160 4.98 43.72 -2.07
CA SER A 160 4.36 44.67 -1.15
C SER A 160 4.58 44.21 0.29
N GLN A 161 4.83 45.16 1.20
CA GLN A 161 5.00 44.86 2.62
C GLN A 161 3.82 45.38 3.43
N SER A 162 3.35 44.58 4.37
CA SER A 162 2.35 44.96 5.37
C SER A 162 2.75 44.42 6.75
N VAL A 163 2.05 44.85 7.79
CA VAL A 163 2.24 44.35 9.15
C VAL A 163 1.01 43.52 9.52
N GLY A 164 1.24 42.23 9.77
CA GLY A 164 0.22 41.30 10.24
C GLY A 164 0.09 41.27 11.78
N PRO A 165 -0.84 40.45 12.30
CA PRO A 165 -1.01 40.23 13.74
C PRO A 165 0.30 39.89 14.45
N GLY A 166 0.46 40.37 15.70
CA GLY A 166 1.70 40.21 16.46
C GLY A 166 2.88 41.06 15.95
N ASN A 167 2.58 42.14 15.22
CA ASN A 167 3.56 43.06 14.62
C ASN A 167 4.54 42.36 13.67
N VAL A 168 4.08 41.31 12.97
CA VAL A 168 4.90 40.48 12.08
C VAL A 168 4.91 41.09 10.69
N PRO A 169 6.09 41.37 10.10
CA PRO A 169 6.17 41.78 8.70
C PRO A 169 5.65 40.67 7.78
N VAL A 170 4.74 41.02 6.88
CA VAL A 170 4.20 40.14 5.85
C VAL A 170 4.61 40.69 4.49
N ARG A 171 5.26 39.86 3.68
CA ARG A 171 5.61 40.16 2.29
C ARG A 171 4.58 39.52 1.37
N SER A 172 3.99 40.29 0.49
CA SER A 172 3.04 39.84 -0.52
C SER A 172 3.70 39.91 -1.89
N ILE A 173 3.81 38.77 -2.56
CA ILE A 173 4.38 38.61 -3.91
C ILE A 173 3.21 38.56 -4.90
N ASP A 174 3.11 39.56 -5.78
CA ASP A 174 2.02 39.72 -6.76
C ASP A 174 0.59 39.68 -6.18
N GLY A 175 0.42 39.87 -4.86
CA GLY A 175 -0.88 39.68 -4.19
C GLY A 175 -1.38 38.22 -4.16
N LYS A 176 -0.53 37.25 -4.55
CA LYS A 176 -0.89 35.83 -4.70
C LYS A 176 -0.27 34.93 -3.63
N VAL A 177 0.88 35.33 -3.11
CA VAL A 177 1.59 34.59 -2.07
C VAL A 177 1.99 35.55 -0.97
N PHE A 178 1.62 35.21 0.26
CA PHE A 178 1.92 35.97 1.45
C PHE A 178 2.96 35.17 2.25
N ILE A 179 4.08 35.79 2.62
CA ILE A 179 5.16 35.16 3.37
C ILE A 179 5.40 35.97 4.63
N ALA A 180 5.41 35.29 5.77
CA ALA A 180 5.79 35.83 7.05
C ALA A 180 6.91 34.97 7.65
N GLU A 181 7.88 35.60 8.28
CA GLU A 181 8.98 34.90 8.94
C GLU A 181 9.36 35.63 10.23
N ARG A 182 9.71 34.87 11.27
CA ARG A 182 10.26 35.40 12.52
C ARG A 182 10.98 34.27 13.24
N ASP A 183 12.07 34.59 13.94
CA ASP A 183 12.81 33.65 14.78
C ASP A 183 13.08 32.31 14.08
N ASP A 184 12.48 31.23 14.56
CA ASP A 184 12.63 29.85 14.12
C ASP A 184 11.61 29.41 13.07
N TRP A 185 10.79 30.30 12.50
CA TRP A 185 9.70 29.89 11.61
C TRP A 185 9.51 30.72 10.35
N ILE A 186 8.88 30.07 9.36
CA ILE A 186 8.40 30.65 8.10
C ILE A 186 6.97 30.16 7.86
N ILE A 187 6.08 31.08 7.50
CA ILE A 187 4.71 30.80 7.06
C ILE A 187 4.55 31.34 5.65
N ALA A 188 3.96 30.55 4.76
CA ALA A 188 3.50 31.00 3.45
C ALA A 188 2.00 30.69 3.30
N ALA A 189 1.21 31.63 2.80
CA ALA A 189 -0.21 31.46 2.57
C ALA A 189 -0.62 31.96 1.18
N SER A 190 -1.65 31.35 0.59
CA SER A 190 -2.18 31.78 -0.71
C SER A 190 -3.12 33.00 -0.62
N THR A 191 -3.57 33.37 0.58
CA THR A 191 -4.45 34.53 0.81
C THR A 191 -4.01 35.33 2.04
N SER A 192 -4.32 36.61 2.03
CA SER A 192 -4.06 37.50 3.17
C SER A 192 -4.89 37.13 4.40
N ASP A 193 -6.12 36.67 4.21
CA ASP A 193 -6.99 36.18 5.29
C ASP A 193 -6.37 34.98 6.02
N LEU A 194 -5.95 33.95 5.27
CA LEU A 194 -5.31 32.78 5.87
C LEU A 194 -4.00 33.15 6.57
N MET A 195 -3.20 34.04 5.98
CA MET A 195 -1.99 34.55 6.64
C MET A 195 -2.34 35.20 7.99
N ASN A 196 -3.29 36.13 8.00
CA ASN A 196 -3.68 36.84 9.21
C ASN A 196 -4.24 35.90 10.29
N ARG A 197 -5.12 34.96 9.92
CA ARG A 197 -5.66 33.96 10.86
C ARG A 197 -4.57 33.08 11.45
N THR A 198 -3.62 32.62 10.62
CA THR A 198 -2.48 31.80 11.06
C THR A 198 -1.58 32.58 12.02
N LEU A 199 -1.29 33.86 11.73
CA LEU A 199 -0.49 34.73 12.60
C LEU A 199 -1.20 35.06 13.93
N THR A 200 -2.52 35.26 13.90
CA THR A 200 -3.33 35.46 15.12
C THR A 200 -3.25 34.24 16.04
N LEU A 201 -3.44 33.03 15.49
CA LEU A 201 -3.31 31.78 16.25
C LEU A 201 -1.89 31.61 16.81
N ARG A 202 -0.86 31.92 16.00
CA ARG A 202 0.54 31.83 16.44
C ARG A 202 0.91 32.84 17.52
N ALA A 203 0.29 34.03 17.52
CA ALA A 203 0.48 35.03 18.56
C ALA A 203 -0.21 34.66 19.90
N GLY A 204 -0.92 33.54 19.97
CA GLY A 204 -1.69 33.12 21.15
C GLY A 204 -2.90 34.01 21.43
N ALA A 205 -3.30 34.85 20.47
CA ALA A 205 -4.42 35.76 20.60
C ALA A 205 -5.73 35.03 20.22
N THR A 206 -6.63 34.87 21.18
CA THR A 206 -8.01 34.41 20.92
C THR A 206 -8.92 35.55 20.48
N ALA A 207 -8.42 36.44 19.61
CA ALA A 207 -9.20 37.56 19.09
C ALA A 207 -10.19 37.04 18.01
N GLY A 208 -11.48 37.04 18.33
CA GLY A 208 -12.57 36.61 17.42
C GLY A 208 -12.77 35.08 17.33
N ASP A 209 -13.57 34.64 16.36
CA ASP A 209 -13.88 33.22 16.04
C ASP A 209 -12.68 32.40 15.49
N SER A 210 -11.44 32.81 15.80
CA SER A 210 -10.22 32.19 15.28
C SER A 210 -9.93 30.87 16.00
N LYS A 211 -10.61 29.79 15.59
CA LYS A 211 -10.33 28.41 16.02
C LYS A 211 -9.19 27.80 15.22
N SER A 212 -8.39 26.97 15.87
CA SER A 212 -7.34 26.18 15.20
C SER A 212 -7.88 24.84 14.69
N LEU A 213 -7.17 24.21 13.74
CA LEU A 213 -7.46 22.85 13.29
C LEU A 213 -7.37 21.84 14.44
N ALA A 214 -6.46 22.06 15.40
CA ALA A 214 -6.34 21.22 16.59
C ALA A 214 -7.63 21.16 17.44
N GLU A 215 -8.56 22.10 17.25
CA GLU A 215 -9.85 22.17 17.93
C GLU A 215 -11.01 21.60 17.08
N ASP A 216 -10.78 21.27 15.80
CA ASP A 216 -11.80 20.69 14.94
C ASP A 216 -12.17 19.29 15.43
N ALA A 217 -13.46 19.04 15.67
CA ALA A 217 -13.92 17.78 16.25
C ALA A 217 -13.44 16.53 15.49
N PRO A 218 -13.43 16.47 14.14
CA PRO A 218 -12.84 15.35 13.41
C PRO A 218 -11.32 15.21 13.60
N PHE A 219 -10.57 16.31 13.73
CA PHE A 219 -9.13 16.28 13.96
C PHE A 219 -8.78 15.85 15.39
N VAL A 220 -9.58 16.28 16.37
CA VAL A 220 -9.49 15.80 17.76
C VAL A 220 -9.76 14.29 17.83
N ALA A 221 -10.79 13.81 17.12
CA ALA A 221 -11.11 12.40 17.03
C ALA A 221 -9.95 11.59 16.40
N MET A 222 -9.36 12.11 15.32
CA MET A 222 -8.17 11.53 14.70
C MET A 222 -7.01 11.43 15.69
N THR A 223 -6.68 12.52 16.36
CA THR A 223 -5.54 12.58 17.29
C THR A 223 -5.75 11.64 18.48
N LYS A 224 -6.98 11.47 18.94
CA LYS A 224 -7.32 10.49 19.99
C LYS A 224 -7.11 9.04 19.53
N GLN A 225 -7.39 8.74 18.27
CA GLN A 225 -7.36 7.39 17.71
C GLN A 225 -5.95 6.96 17.29
N LEU A 226 -5.22 7.84 16.61
CA LEU A 226 -3.89 7.56 16.08
C LEU A 226 -2.75 7.97 17.02
N GLY A 227 -2.96 8.99 17.86
CA GLY A 227 -1.91 9.69 18.58
C GLY A 227 -1.43 10.94 17.83
N SER A 228 -0.56 11.71 18.48
CA SER A 228 0.02 12.95 17.93
C SER A 228 1.49 12.83 17.56
N GLN A 229 2.15 11.73 17.95
CA GLN A 229 3.60 11.55 17.81
C GLN A 229 3.87 10.60 16.65
N HIS A 230 3.91 11.17 15.45
CA HIS A 230 4.29 10.46 14.23
C HIS A 230 5.29 11.29 13.46
N LEU A 231 6.14 10.61 12.68
CA LEU A 231 7.04 11.30 11.78
C LEU A 231 6.26 12.02 10.68
N VAL A 232 5.30 11.35 10.06
CA VAL A 232 4.31 11.99 9.19
C VAL A 232 2.93 11.67 9.72
N ARG A 233 2.08 12.68 9.83
CA ARG A 233 0.65 12.50 10.02
C ARG A 233 -0.10 13.33 9.00
N SER A 234 -1.13 12.74 8.41
CA SER A 234 -2.01 13.40 7.47
C SER A 234 -3.46 13.15 7.82
N TYR A 235 -4.29 14.11 7.48
CA TYR A 235 -5.68 14.21 7.83
C TYR A 235 -6.46 14.74 6.62
N VAL A 236 -7.60 14.13 6.36
CA VAL A 236 -8.59 14.57 5.38
C VAL A 236 -9.93 14.70 6.11
N ASN A 237 -10.55 15.87 6.01
CA ASN A 237 -11.90 16.09 6.52
C ASN A 237 -12.93 15.51 5.53
N LEU A 238 -13.36 14.28 5.76
CA LEU A 238 -14.29 13.60 4.86
C LEU A 238 -15.69 14.22 4.87
N GLN A 239 -16.08 14.92 5.93
CA GLN A 239 -17.36 15.65 5.95
C GLN A 239 -17.33 16.84 4.99
N LEU A 240 -16.26 17.62 5.00
CA LEU A 240 -16.12 18.74 4.05
C LEU A 240 -15.98 18.24 2.60
N VAL A 241 -15.24 17.14 2.39
CA VAL A 241 -15.09 16.55 1.05
C VAL A 241 -16.44 16.02 0.54
N THR A 242 -17.20 15.29 1.35
CA THR A 242 -18.52 14.79 0.96
C THR A 242 -19.50 15.92 0.68
N GLN A 243 -19.52 16.98 1.50
CA GLN A 243 -20.32 18.19 1.24
C GLN A 243 -19.98 18.83 -0.11
N ALA A 244 -18.68 18.96 -0.43
CA ALA A 244 -18.23 19.46 -1.73
C ALA A 244 -18.56 18.53 -2.91
N MET A 245 -18.85 17.25 -2.64
CA MET A 245 -19.20 16.23 -3.62
C MET A 245 -20.70 15.88 -3.63
N ASN A 246 -21.57 16.83 -3.26
CA ASN A 246 -23.03 16.64 -3.20
C ASN A 246 -23.49 15.51 -2.25
N GLY A 247 -22.76 15.32 -1.15
CA GLY A 247 -23.13 14.43 -0.05
C GLY A 247 -22.48 13.05 -0.06
N ARG A 248 -21.63 12.70 -1.05
CA ARG A 248 -20.99 11.37 -1.12
C ARG A 248 -19.69 11.38 -1.90
N LEU A 249 -18.71 10.55 -1.53
CA LEU A 249 -17.42 10.43 -2.22
C LEU A 249 -17.51 9.75 -3.59
N GLY A 250 -18.66 9.16 -3.93
CA GLY A 250 -19.00 8.64 -5.25
C GLY A 250 -20.18 7.67 -5.20
N PRO A 251 -20.27 6.65 -6.08
CA PRO A 251 -21.55 5.98 -6.32
C PRO A 251 -22.01 5.13 -5.13
N GLU A 252 -23.32 4.93 -5.02
CA GLU A 252 -23.89 4.00 -4.03
C GLU A 252 -23.62 2.54 -4.40
N LYS A 253 -23.80 2.22 -5.68
CA LYS A 253 -23.55 0.90 -6.24
C LYS A 253 -22.31 0.90 -7.13
N LEU A 254 -21.48 -0.11 -6.99
CA LEU A 254 -20.21 -0.21 -7.71
C LEU A 254 -20.39 -0.96 -9.03
N ASP A 255 -19.70 -0.52 -10.07
CA ASP A 255 -19.69 -1.15 -11.40
C ASP A 255 -18.57 -2.20 -11.56
N ASN A 256 -17.82 -2.46 -10.48
CA ASN A 256 -16.79 -3.48 -10.46
C ASN A 256 -17.04 -4.47 -9.31
N PRO A 257 -17.41 -5.73 -9.62
CA PRO A 257 -17.67 -6.75 -8.60
C PRO A 257 -16.51 -6.99 -7.65
N GLY A 258 -15.28 -7.04 -8.15
CA GLY A 258 -14.08 -7.24 -7.34
C GLY A 258 -13.84 -6.08 -6.38
N LEU A 259 -14.01 -4.85 -6.85
CA LEU A 259 -13.92 -3.66 -6.00
C LEU A 259 -15.01 -3.64 -4.93
N SER A 260 -16.23 -4.06 -5.28
CA SER A 260 -17.33 -4.18 -4.31
C SER A 260 -17.03 -5.21 -3.21
N LEU A 261 -16.56 -6.39 -3.59
CA LEU A 261 -16.23 -7.47 -2.66
C LEU A 261 -15.05 -7.12 -1.73
N LEU A 262 -14.04 -6.43 -2.25
CA LEU A 262 -12.81 -6.13 -1.51
C LEU A 262 -12.90 -4.82 -0.74
N MET A 263 -13.47 -3.77 -1.35
CA MET A 263 -13.40 -2.39 -0.87
C MET A 263 -14.77 -1.74 -0.67
N GLY A 264 -15.89 -2.37 -1.06
CA GLY A 264 -17.22 -1.75 -1.03
C GLY A 264 -17.63 -1.27 0.36
N GLY A 265 -17.34 -2.08 1.39
CA GLY A 265 -17.62 -1.71 2.78
C GLY A 265 -16.75 -0.54 3.25
N ILE A 266 -15.45 -0.56 2.92
CA ILE A 266 -14.49 0.51 3.27
C ILE A 266 -14.90 1.83 2.62
N TYR A 267 -15.30 1.76 1.34
CA TYR A 267 -15.78 2.92 0.59
C TYR A 267 -17.04 3.51 1.22
N GLU A 268 -17.97 2.65 1.62
CA GLU A 268 -19.19 3.10 2.30
C GLU A 268 -18.93 3.69 3.68
N LEU A 269 -18.01 3.08 4.43
CA LEU A 269 -17.57 3.61 5.71
C LEU A 269 -17.06 5.04 5.52
N ALA A 270 -16.14 5.25 4.56
CA ALA A 270 -15.59 6.56 4.25
C ALA A 270 -16.65 7.62 3.90
N ASN A 271 -17.77 7.26 3.27
CA ASN A 271 -18.87 8.21 3.00
C ASN A 271 -19.54 8.75 4.28
N HIS A 272 -19.49 8.00 5.37
CA HIS A 272 -20.11 8.35 6.65
C HIS A 272 -19.08 8.74 7.72
N SER A 273 -17.79 8.70 7.37
CA SER A 273 -16.69 8.97 8.28
C SER A 273 -16.45 10.46 8.48
N PRO A 274 -16.07 10.89 9.70
CA PRO A 274 -15.64 12.26 9.93
C PRO A 274 -14.27 12.56 9.30
N PHE A 275 -13.39 11.57 9.23
CA PHE A 275 -12.04 11.75 8.70
C PHE A 275 -11.48 10.48 8.07
N PHE A 276 -10.50 10.70 7.19
CA PHE A 276 -9.48 9.73 6.81
C PHE A 276 -8.13 10.26 7.28
N ALA A 277 -7.30 9.40 7.83
CA ALA A 277 -5.98 9.79 8.30
C ALA A 277 -4.93 8.78 7.89
N SER A 278 -3.70 9.25 7.74
CA SER A 278 -2.56 8.37 7.49
C SER A 278 -1.36 8.79 8.32
N THR A 279 -0.71 7.83 8.96
CA THR A 279 0.53 8.04 9.69
C THR A 279 1.66 7.25 9.05
N LEU A 280 2.86 7.78 9.18
CA LEU A 280 4.09 7.09 8.86
C LEU A 280 5.00 7.20 10.07
N ASP A 281 5.41 6.04 10.56
CA ASP A 281 6.44 5.89 11.57
C ASP A 281 7.51 4.98 10.99
N LEU A 282 8.76 5.30 11.25
CA LEU A 282 9.84 4.38 10.92
C LEU A 282 10.93 4.46 11.98
N ASP A 283 11.68 3.39 12.19
CA ASP A 283 12.80 3.29 13.13
C ASP A 283 14.06 2.74 12.41
N ASP A 284 15.07 2.24 13.12
CA ASP A 284 16.30 1.78 12.45
C ASP A 284 16.06 0.61 11.48
N GLN A 285 15.02 -0.20 11.70
CA GLN A 285 14.80 -1.45 10.98
C GLN A 285 13.34 -1.67 10.55
N ARG A 286 12.42 -0.78 10.88
CA ARG A 286 10.98 -0.99 10.68
C ARG A 286 10.27 0.24 10.16
N LEU A 287 9.56 0.10 9.03
CA LEU A 287 8.57 1.03 8.48
C LEU A 287 7.17 0.61 8.93
N VAL A 288 6.36 1.56 9.37
CA VAL A 288 4.92 1.38 9.61
C VAL A 288 4.18 2.53 8.92
N ILE A 289 3.40 2.21 7.90
CA ILE A 289 2.40 3.12 7.32
C ILE A 289 1.04 2.65 7.77
N ARG A 290 0.27 3.53 8.40
CA ARG A 290 -1.09 3.24 8.85
C ARG A 290 -2.06 4.19 8.17
N HIS A 291 -3.16 3.65 7.67
CA HIS A 291 -4.31 4.39 7.21
C HIS A 291 -5.51 4.05 8.09
N GLU A 292 -6.31 5.05 8.40
CA GLU A 292 -7.45 4.90 9.29
C GLU A 292 -8.66 5.69 8.76
N ILE A 293 -9.81 5.02 8.76
CA ILE A 293 -11.11 5.59 8.46
C ILE A 293 -11.95 5.47 9.72
N ALA A 294 -12.42 6.60 10.26
CA ALA A 294 -13.21 6.59 11.48
C ALA A 294 -14.63 6.06 11.27
N GLY A 295 -15.20 5.46 12.31
CA GLY A 295 -16.56 4.93 12.30
C GLY A 295 -16.61 3.43 12.51
N LYS A 296 -17.81 2.91 12.75
CA LYS A 296 -18.01 1.50 13.09
C LYS A 296 -18.59 0.78 11.88
N PRO A 297 -17.97 -0.31 11.38
CA PRO A 297 -18.57 -1.09 10.30
C PRO A 297 -20.01 -1.55 10.59
N GLU A 298 -20.34 -1.78 11.87
CA GLU A 298 -21.69 -2.16 12.33
C GLU A 298 -22.73 -1.05 12.20
N SER A 299 -22.32 0.23 12.08
CA SER A 299 -23.27 1.32 11.85
C SER A 299 -23.70 1.42 10.38
N LEU A 300 -23.10 0.64 9.48
CA LEU A 300 -23.51 0.57 8.09
C LEU A 300 -24.76 -0.30 7.94
N GLY A 301 -25.52 -0.07 6.86
CA GLY A 301 -26.70 -0.87 6.55
C GLY A 301 -26.37 -2.37 6.40
N GLU A 302 -27.35 -3.23 6.68
CA GLU A 302 -27.18 -4.69 6.71
C GLU A 302 -26.54 -5.26 5.43
N LYS A 303 -26.77 -4.59 4.28
CA LYS A 303 -26.19 -4.98 3.00
C LYS A 303 -24.66 -5.03 2.96
N TYR A 304 -23.99 -4.30 3.85
CA TYR A 304 -22.52 -4.25 3.94
C TYR A 304 -21.93 -5.20 4.99
N ALA A 305 -22.75 -5.89 5.78
CA ALA A 305 -22.27 -6.72 6.89
C ALA A 305 -21.33 -7.85 6.44
N SER A 306 -21.52 -8.39 5.22
CA SER A 306 -20.66 -9.44 4.65
C SER A 306 -19.26 -8.96 4.23
N LEU A 307 -19.03 -7.64 4.23
CA LEU A 307 -17.78 -7.00 3.82
C LEU A 307 -16.81 -6.75 4.99
N PHE A 308 -17.14 -7.22 6.19
CA PHE A 308 -16.32 -7.07 7.39
C PHE A 308 -16.35 -8.34 8.24
N ALA A 309 -15.26 -8.62 8.95
CA ALA A 309 -15.22 -9.63 9.99
C ALA A 309 -16.11 -9.22 11.16
N ALA A 310 -16.95 -10.15 11.62
CA ALA A 310 -17.85 -9.92 12.74
C ALA A 310 -17.07 -9.70 14.04
N ALA A 311 -17.58 -8.82 14.91
CA ALA A 311 -16.98 -8.57 16.22
C ALA A 311 -16.88 -9.85 17.06
N GLY A 312 -15.71 -10.07 17.68
CA GLY A 312 -15.47 -11.23 18.56
C GLY A 312 -15.38 -12.59 17.87
N LYS A 313 -15.36 -12.64 16.54
CA LYS A 313 -15.17 -13.88 15.76
C LYS A 313 -13.72 -14.01 15.26
N PRO A 314 -13.28 -15.23 14.89
CA PRO A 314 -11.90 -15.48 14.45
C PRO A 314 -11.48 -14.63 13.25
N ASP A 315 -10.21 -14.25 13.28
CA ASP A 315 -9.50 -13.39 12.35
C ASP A 315 -9.20 -14.05 10.98
N ALA A 316 -8.73 -13.29 9.99
CA ALA A 316 -8.01 -13.81 8.81
C ALA A 316 -6.92 -14.83 9.21
N GLY A 317 -6.35 -14.73 10.41
CA GLY A 317 -5.38 -15.68 10.94
C GLY A 317 -4.00 -15.49 10.32
N ILE A 318 -3.13 -16.49 10.44
CA ILE A 318 -1.74 -16.45 9.94
C ILE A 318 -1.58 -17.28 8.67
N LEU A 319 -0.55 -16.96 7.87
CA LEU A 319 -0.14 -17.84 6.78
C LEU A 319 0.37 -19.19 7.31
N PRO A 320 0.11 -20.30 6.59
CA PRO A 320 0.64 -21.60 6.97
C PRO A 320 2.18 -21.60 6.88
N PRO A 321 2.90 -22.00 7.95
CA PRO A 321 4.37 -22.00 7.96
C PRO A 321 4.92 -23.19 7.17
N VAL A 322 4.99 -23.05 5.85
CA VAL A 322 5.63 -24.02 4.95
C VAL A 322 7.14 -23.74 4.79
N PRO A 323 7.98 -24.76 4.57
CA PRO A 323 9.41 -24.57 4.37
C PRO A 323 9.72 -23.56 3.26
N GLY A 324 10.59 -22.59 3.56
CA GLY A 324 11.00 -21.58 2.60
C GLY A 324 9.89 -20.62 2.15
N LEU A 325 8.80 -20.46 2.91
CA LEU A 325 7.69 -19.56 2.60
C LEU A 325 8.19 -18.24 1.96
N ILE A 326 7.75 -17.99 0.73
CA ILE A 326 8.03 -16.73 0.03
C ILE A 326 7.06 -15.68 0.49
N GLY A 327 5.79 -16.04 0.59
CA GLY A 327 4.73 -15.14 1.01
C GLY A 327 3.36 -15.66 0.64
N GLY A 328 2.35 -14.84 0.88
CA GLY A 328 0.98 -15.20 0.65
C GLY A 328 0.02 -14.13 1.14
N TRP A 329 -1.26 -14.44 1.03
CA TRP A 329 -2.30 -13.64 1.66
C TRP A 329 -3.40 -14.52 2.23
N VAL A 330 -4.09 -14.00 3.24
CA VAL A 330 -5.29 -14.57 3.81
C VAL A 330 -6.39 -13.52 3.77
N LEU A 331 -7.52 -13.88 3.17
CA LEU A 331 -8.71 -13.05 3.06
C LEU A 331 -9.82 -13.71 3.87
N HIS A 332 -10.39 -12.96 4.82
CA HIS A 332 -11.62 -13.31 5.51
C HIS A 332 -12.79 -12.48 4.94
N ARG A 333 -13.71 -13.15 4.24
CA ARG A 333 -14.87 -12.52 3.60
C ARG A 333 -16.06 -13.48 3.54
N ASP A 334 -17.25 -12.98 3.85
CA ASP A 334 -18.50 -13.73 3.64
C ASP A 334 -18.92 -13.63 2.17
N PHE A 335 -18.31 -14.49 1.34
CA PHE A 335 -18.56 -14.53 -0.09
C PHE A 335 -20.04 -14.84 -0.41
N ALA A 336 -20.65 -15.75 0.33
CA ALA A 336 -22.05 -16.13 0.15
C ALA A 336 -22.99 -14.97 0.47
N GLY A 337 -22.78 -14.28 1.59
CA GLY A 337 -23.58 -13.13 2.01
C GLY A 337 -23.41 -11.92 1.09
N TRP A 338 -22.21 -11.67 0.56
CA TRP A 338 -22.00 -10.66 -0.49
C TRP A 338 -22.73 -11.03 -1.79
N TYR A 339 -22.58 -12.27 -2.25
CA TYR A 339 -23.18 -12.72 -3.51
C TYR A 339 -24.71 -12.65 -3.50
N LYS A 340 -25.32 -12.99 -2.36
CA LYS A 340 -26.78 -12.85 -2.15
C LYS A 340 -27.27 -11.40 -2.25
N ARG A 341 -26.43 -10.43 -1.91
CA ARG A 341 -26.76 -9.00 -1.90
C ARG A 341 -26.20 -8.24 -3.11
N ARG A 342 -25.73 -8.95 -4.14
CA ARG A 342 -25.08 -8.34 -5.31
C ARG A 342 -25.95 -7.29 -6.01
N GLU A 343 -27.26 -7.48 -6.06
CA GLU A 343 -28.20 -6.52 -6.66
C GLU A 343 -28.31 -5.20 -5.88
N GLU A 344 -28.08 -5.23 -4.56
CA GLU A 344 -28.08 -4.05 -3.70
C GLU A 344 -26.74 -3.30 -3.73
N LEU A 345 -25.65 -4.02 -4.01
CA LEU A 345 -24.27 -3.53 -3.96
C LEU A 345 -23.69 -3.13 -5.32
N LEU A 346 -24.22 -3.68 -6.42
CA LEU A 346 -23.64 -3.53 -7.76
C LEU A 346 -24.56 -2.77 -8.72
N ASP A 347 -23.93 -2.01 -9.62
CA ASP A 347 -24.65 -1.35 -10.72
C ASP A 347 -25.38 -2.42 -11.56
N PRO A 348 -26.67 -2.23 -11.91
CA PRO A 348 -27.43 -3.20 -12.69
C PRO A 348 -26.75 -3.66 -13.99
N LYS A 349 -25.87 -2.84 -14.58
CA LYS A 349 -25.14 -3.17 -15.82
C LYS A 349 -24.21 -4.37 -15.69
N VAL A 350 -23.74 -4.72 -14.48
CA VAL A 350 -22.84 -5.87 -14.28
C VAL A 350 -23.57 -7.15 -13.88
N LEU A 351 -24.84 -7.07 -13.50
CA LEU A 351 -25.63 -8.24 -13.11
C LEU A 351 -25.72 -9.31 -14.21
N PRO A 352 -25.88 -8.97 -15.51
CA PRO A 352 -25.91 -9.98 -16.58
C PRO A 352 -24.64 -10.84 -16.70
N GLU A 353 -23.50 -10.37 -16.21
CA GLU A 353 -22.26 -11.16 -16.22
C GLU A 353 -22.28 -12.26 -15.15
N PHE A 354 -23.05 -12.08 -14.07
CA PHE A 354 -23.31 -13.13 -13.09
C PHE A 354 -24.20 -14.22 -13.69
N ASP A 355 -25.23 -13.85 -14.44
CA ASP A 355 -26.10 -14.82 -15.11
C ASP A 355 -25.30 -15.71 -16.09
N LYS A 356 -24.37 -15.10 -16.86
CA LYS A 356 -23.46 -15.85 -17.73
C LYS A 356 -22.53 -16.77 -16.96
N PHE A 357 -21.98 -16.28 -15.84
CA PHE A 357 -21.11 -17.07 -14.99
C PHE A 357 -21.84 -18.27 -14.37
N GLU A 358 -23.04 -18.05 -13.84
CA GLU A 358 -23.90 -19.10 -13.29
C GLU A 358 -24.28 -20.13 -14.36
N ALA A 359 -24.67 -19.69 -15.56
CA ALA A 359 -24.95 -20.60 -16.67
C ALA A 359 -23.71 -21.41 -17.09
N GLY A 360 -22.53 -20.79 -17.08
CA GLY A 360 -21.25 -21.48 -17.33
C GLY A 360 -20.95 -22.54 -16.27
N LEU A 361 -21.14 -22.20 -15.00
CA LEU A 361 -20.95 -23.15 -13.90
C LEU A 361 -21.97 -24.28 -13.90
N ALA A 362 -23.23 -24.02 -14.24
CA ALA A 362 -24.27 -25.04 -14.32
C ALA A 362 -23.94 -26.14 -15.34
N ASN A 363 -23.21 -25.79 -16.42
CA ASN A 363 -22.70 -26.79 -17.38
C ASN A 363 -21.58 -27.67 -16.80
N LEU A 364 -20.82 -27.16 -15.83
CA LEU A 364 -19.71 -27.88 -15.20
C LEU A 364 -20.15 -28.66 -13.96
N LEU A 365 -21.14 -28.14 -13.24
CA LEU A 365 -21.67 -28.67 -11.98
C LEU A 365 -23.20 -28.85 -12.09
N PRO A 366 -23.67 -29.88 -12.82
CA PRO A 366 -25.10 -30.07 -13.04
C PRO A 366 -25.87 -30.24 -11.74
N GLY A 367 -26.98 -29.50 -11.59
CA GLY A 367 -27.86 -29.59 -10.43
C GLY A 367 -27.37 -28.89 -9.16
N LYS A 368 -26.35 -28.03 -9.27
CA LYS A 368 -25.87 -27.17 -8.18
C LYS A 368 -26.04 -25.70 -8.53
N ASP A 369 -26.67 -24.96 -7.64
CA ASP A 369 -26.77 -23.50 -7.74
C ASP A 369 -25.57 -22.83 -7.05
N TYR A 370 -24.94 -21.86 -7.72
CA TYR A 370 -23.72 -21.24 -7.22
C TYR A 370 -23.95 -20.45 -5.91
N GLY A 371 -25.03 -19.69 -5.84
CA GLY A 371 -25.32 -18.81 -4.70
C GLY A 371 -25.87 -19.55 -3.47
N THR A 372 -26.59 -20.65 -3.68
CA THR A 372 -27.33 -21.36 -2.62
C THR A 372 -26.72 -22.70 -2.23
N ASP A 373 -26.01 -23.38 -3.13
CA ASP A 373 -25.35 -24.66 -2.82
C ASP A 373 -23.83 -24.52 -2.68
N ILE A 374 -23.16 -23.87 -3.64
CA ILE A 374 -21.69 -23.86 -3.72
C ILE A 374 -21.09 -22.90 -2.69
N LEU A 375 -21.38 -21.60 -2.80
CA LEU A 375 -20.80 -20.59 -1.91
C LEU A 375 -21.08 -20.85 -0.43
N PRO A 376 -22.29 -21.26 0.00
CA PRO A 376 -22.56 -21.56 1.41
C PRO A 376 -21.83 -22.81 1.95
N SER A 377 -21.33 -23.69 1.08
CA SER A 377 -20.50 -24.84 1.50
C SER A 377 -19.06 -24.42 1.82
N LEU A 378 -18.60 -23.30 1.24
CA LEU A 378 -17.30 -22.70 1.51
C LEU A 378 -17.35 -21.88 2.80
N GLY A 379 -16.22 -21.87 3.51
CA GLY A 379 -16.00 -21.00 4.65
C GLY A 379 -15.63 -19.58 4.22
N ASN A 380 -15.45 -18.71 5.21
CA ASN A 380 -15.17 -17.30 4.96
C ASN A 380 -13.69 -17.01 4.69
N ARG A 381 -12.81 -18.02 4.73
CA ARG A 381 -11.37 -17.80 4.62
C ARG A 381 -10.80 -18.42 3.36
N LEU A 382 -10.10 -17.59 2.60
CA LEU A 382 -9.34 -17.96 1.42
C LEU A 382 -7.88 -17.61 1.66
N THR A 383 -6.99 -18.59 1.54
CA THR A 383 -5.55 -18.39 1.70
C THR A 383 -4.83 -18.68 0.39
N PHE A 384 -3.93 -17.79 0.00
CA PHE A 384 -2.94 -18.03 -1.04
C PHE A 384 -1.56 -18.10 -0.39
N VAL A 385 -0.74 -19.06 -0.82
CA VAL A 385 0.62 -19.23 -0.34
C VAL A 385 1.55 -19.58 -1.49
N ALA A 386 2.78 -19.06 -1.46
CA ALA A 386 3.84 -19.37 -2.39
C ALA A 386 5.13 -19.80 -1.65
N ALA A 387 5.78 -20.85 -2.16
CA ALA A 387 7.02 -21.39 -1.61
C ALA A 387 7.88 -22.03 -2.72
N PRO A 388 9.19 -22.23 -2.50
CA PRO A 388 10.06 -22.97 -3.41
C PRO A 388 9.55 -24.40 -3.67
N GLN A 389 10.04 -25.01 -4.75
CA GLN A 389 9.71 -26.38 -5.13
C GLN A 389 10.95 -27.13 -5.62
N ASP A 390 10.98 -28.46 -5.46
CA ASP A 390 12.18 -29.28 -5.66
C ASP A 390 12.39 -29.83 -7.10
N PHE A 391 11.43 -29.62 -8.00
CA PHE A 391 11.42 -30.08 -9.40
C PHE A 391 11.78 -31.57 -9.62
N SER A 392 11.62 -32.41 -8.59
CA SER A 392 12.03 -33.83 -8.59
C SER A 392 11.29 -34.70 -9.63
N HIS A 393 10.20 -34.19 -10.19
CA HIS A 393 9.43 -34.81 -11.27
C HIS A 393 10.06 -34.67 -12.65
N LEU A 394 11.12 -33.88 -12.79
CA LEU A 394 11.83 -33.64 -14.05
C LEU A 394 13.16 -34.40 -14.09
N ASN A 395 13.63 -34.69 -15.30
CA ASN A 395 15.00 -35.15 -15.56
C ASN A 395 15.76 -34.00 -16.24
N GLY A 396 16.06 -32.96 -15.45
CA GLY A 396 16.57 -31.67 -15.94
C GLY A 396 16.01 -30.54 -15.09
N LYS A 397 16.04 -29.31 -15.63
CA LYS A 397 15.48 -28.13 -14.94
C LYS A 397 14.62 -27.30 -15.90
N PRO A 398 13.56 -26.62 -15.40
CA PRO A 398 12.88 -25.60 -16.16
C PRO A 398 13.83 -24.48 -16.54
N GLY A 399 13.66 -23.91 -17.73
CA GLY A 399 14.43 -22.73 -18.15
C GLY A 399 14.13 -21.49 -17.30
N LEU A 400 12.92 -21.42 -16.74
CA LEU A 400 12.49 -20.46 -15.73
C LEU A 400 11.87 -21.25 -14.58
N GLN A 401 12.50 -21.17 -13.41
CA GLN A 401 12.11 -21.86 -12.18
C GLN A 401 11.11 -20.98 -11.42
N LEU A 402 9.84 -21.34 -11.48
CA LEU A 402 8.78 -20.65 -10.75
C LEU A 402 8.60 -21.27 -9.36
N PRO A 403 8.14 -20.52 -8.36
CA PRO A 403 7.75 -21.11 -7.09
C PRO A 403 6.49 -21.96 -7.24
N GLY A 404 6.30 -22.90 -6.32
CA GLY A 404 5.01 -23.52 -6.09
C GLY A 404 4.09 -22.52 -5.41
N PHE A 405 2.82 -22.56 -5.76
CA PHE A 405 1.75 -21.81 -5.11
C PHE A 405 0.54 -22.69 -4.83
N ALA A 406 -0.25 -22.33 -3.82
CA ALA A 406 -1.47 -23.01 -3.46
C ALA A 406 -2.58 -22.04 -3.04
N LEU A 407 -3.81 -22.43 -3.33
CA LEU A 407 -5.03 -21.84 -2.79
C LEU A 407 -5.63 -22.82 -1.77
N VAL A 408 -6.02 -22.30 -0.61
CA VAL A 408 -6.64 -23.07 0.47
C VAL A 408 -7.97 -22.43 0.82
N TRP A 409 -9.04 -23.19 0.68
CA TRP A 409 -10.38 -22.80 1.12
C TRP A 409 -10.68 -23.46 2.44
N ASP A 410 -11.11 -22.66 3.42
CA ASP A 410 -11.87 -23.22 4.54
C ASP A 410 -13.24 -23.67 4.03
N MET A 411 -13.79 -24.73 4.61
CA MET A 411 -15.07 -25.30 4.23
C MET A 411 -16.03 -25.25 5.42
N ALA A 412 -17.18 -24.59 5.25
CA ALA A 412 -18.25 -24.60 6.23
C ALA A 412 -18.96 -25.95 6.29
N LYS A 413 -19.07 -26.62 5.13
CA LYS A 413 -19.62 -27.98 5.00
C LYS A 413 -18.62 -28.89 4.28
N PRO A 414 -17.64 -29.47 5.00
CA PRO A 414 -16.51 -30.16 4.39
C PRO A 414 -16.87 -31.23 3.37
N ASP A 415 -17.91 -32.04 3.62
CA ASP A 415 -18.27 -33.15 2.73
C ASP A 415 -18.95 -32.67 1.43
N GLU A 416 -19.82 -31.66 1.51
CA GLU A 416 -20.46 -31.03 0.34
C GLU A 416 -19.45 -30.22 -0.50
N ALA A 417 -18.60 -29.45 0.17
CA ALA A 417 -17.59 -28.61 -0.47
C ALA A 417 -16.51 -29.45 -1.16
N GLU A 418 -16.04 -30.54 -0.53
CA GLU A 418 -15.02 -31.42 -1.10
C GLU A 418 -15.45 -32.00 -2.44
N GLN A 419 -16.69 -32.49 -2.56
CA GLN A 419 -17.19 -33.05 -3.81
C GLN A 419 -17.14 -32.01 -4.94
N THR A 420 -17.60 -30.79 -4.64
CA THR A 420 -17.64 -29.68 -5.59
C THR A 420 -16.23 -29.24 -6.01
N LEU A 421 -15.32 -29.10 -5.05
CA LEU A 421 -13.95 -28.65 -5.29
C LEU A 421 -13.09 -29.71 -5.99
N ASN A 422 -13.32 -31.00 -5.70
CA ASN A 422 -12.71 -32.10 -6.45
C ASN A 422 -13.17 -32.11 -7.92
N LEU A 423 -14.46 -31.91 -8.16
CA LEU A 423 -14.99 -31.83 -9.53
C LEU A 423 -14.42 -30.61 -10.27
N LEU A 424 -14.31 -29.46 -9.59
CA LEU A 424 -13.64 -28.28 -10.13
C LEU A 424 -12.17 -28.57 -10.51
N PHE A 425 -11.42 -29.19 -9.60
CA PHE A 425 -10.03 -29.57 -9.85
C PHE A 425 -9.89 -30.51 -11.07
N GLN A 426 -10.72 -31.55 -11.15
CA GLN A 426 -10.73 -32.49 -12.27
C GLN A 426 -11.10 -31.82 -13.60
N THR A 427 -12.05 -30.88 -13.57
CA THR A 427 -12.45 -30.08 -14.74
C THR A 427 -11.29 -29.22 -15.24
N VAL A 428 -10.63 -28.48 -14.33
CA VAL A 428 -9.47 -27.64 -14.67
C VAL A 428 -8.33 -28.50 -15.23
N ALA A 429 -8.06 -29.66 -14.64
CA ALA A 429 -7.06 -30.60 -15.15
C ALA A 429 -7.42 -31.13 -16.54
N THR A 430 -8.70 -31.45 -16.78
CA THR A 430 -9.20 -31.94 -18.07
C THR A 430 -9.04 -30.90 -19.17
N ILE A 431 -9.47 -29.65 -18.92
CA ILE A 431 -9.32 -28.54 -19.88
C ILE A 431 -7.83 -28.28 -20.16
N SER A 432 -7.00 -28.31 -19.13
CA SER A 432 -5.55 -28.14 -19.27
C SER A 432 -4.93 -29.23 -20.13
N ASN A 433 -5.37 -30.49 -19.97
CA ASN A 433 -4.93 -31.62 -20.78
C ASN A 433 -5.38 -31.53 -22.25
N LEU A 434 -6.61 -31.09 -22.52
CA LEU A 434 -7.08 -30.85 -23.89
C LEU A 434 -6.22 -29.80 -24.59
N ASN A 435 -5.92 -28.70 -23.90
CA ASN A 435 -5.03 -27.65 -24.40
C ASN A 435 -3.58 -28.13 -24.55
N ALA A 436 -3.12 -29.05 -23.70
CA ALA A 436 -1.81 -29.67 -23.83
C ALA A 436 -1.75 -30.50 -25.13
N GLY A 437 -2.74 -31.36 -25.37
CA GLY A 437 -2.83 -32.19 -26.58
C GLY A 437 -2.88 -31.37 -27.87
N GLN A 438 -3.70 -30.31 -27.91
CA GLN A 438 -3.77 -29.39 -29.06
C GLN A 438 -2.44 -28.71 -29.38
N GLN A 439 -1.58 -28.51 -28.38
CA GLN A 439 -0.26 -27.90 -28.53
C GLN A 439 0.86 -28.93 -28.68
N GLY A 440 0.54 -30.21 -28.90
CA GLY A 440 1.52 -31.29 -29.02
C GLY A 440 2.32 -31.56 -27.73
N ARG A 441 1.82 -31.10 -26.58
CA ARG A 441 2.46 -31.28 -25.27
C ARG A 441 1.96 -32.55 -24.61
N GLN A 442 2.77 -33.10 -23.71
CA GLN A 442 2.37 -34.27 -22.92
C GLN A 442 1.25 -33.89 -21.94
N PRO A 443 0.09 -34.55 -21.97
CA PRO A 443 -0.95 -34.37 -20.96
C PRO A 443 -0.53 -34.99 -19.63
N TRP A 444 -1.17 -34.55 -18.55
CA TRP A 444 -1.09 -35.20 -17.25
C TRP A 444 -2.00 -36.42 -17.19
N VAL A 445 -1.52 -37.47 -16.54
CA VAL A 445 -2.36 -38.56 -16.04
C VAL A 445 -2.73 -38.23 -14.61
N LEU A 446 -4.03 -38.11 -14.33
CA LEU A 446 -4.52 -37.95 -12.96
C LEU A 446 -4.19 -39.22 -12.16
N SER A 447 -3.48 -39.03 -11.06
CA SER A 447 -3.06 -40.07 -10.13
C SER A 447 -3.50 -39.69 -8.72
N SER A 448 -3.50 -40.65 -7.81
CA SER A 448 -3.70 -40.39 -6.39
C SER A 448 -2.71 -41.16 -5.54
N GLU A 449 -2.40 -40.61 -4.37
CA GLU A 449 -1.62 -41.30 -3.34
C GLU A 449 -2.11 -40.91 -1.95
N SER A 450 -1.90 -41.81 -0.98
CA SER A 450 -2.14 -41.49 0.43
C SER A 450 -0.87 -40.97 1.07
N TYR A 451 -0.95 -39.79 1.67
CA TYR A 451 0.13 -39.17 2.45
C TYR A 451 -0.41 -38.84 3.84
N LYS A 452 0.14 -39.47 4.89
CA LYS A 452 -0.31 -39.32 6.29
C LYS A 452 -1.84 -39.46 6.47
N ASN A 453 -2.43 -40.48 5.84
CA ASN A 453 -3.88 -40.75 5.83
C ASN A 453 -4.74 -39.69 5.12
N VAL A 454 -4.14 -38.74 4.43
CA VAL A 454 -4.83 -37.81 3.53
C VAL A 454 -4.67 -38.30 2.10
N GLN A 455 -5.77 -38.34 1.34
CA GLN A 455 -5.73 -38.63 -0.08
C GLN A 455 -5.34 -37.38 -0.87
N ILE A 456 -4.26 -37.48 -1.65
CA ILE A 456 -3.80 -36.43 -2.54
C ILE A 456 -4.09 -36.87 -3.98
N GLN A 457 -4.86 -36.08 -4.72
CA GLN A 457 -5.06 -36.24 -6.16
C GLN A 457 -4.10 -35.31 -6.89
N PHE A 458 -3.41 -35.76 -7.94
CA PHE A 458 -2.46 -34.92 -8.64
C PHE A 458 -2.26 -35.32 -10.10
N GLY A 459 -1.84 -34.36 -10.92
CA GLY A 459 -1.41 -34.59 -12.30
C GLY A 459 0.02 -35.10 -12.35
N LYS A 460 0.24 -36.24 -13.01
CA LYS A 460 1.56 -36.83 -13.22
C LYS A 460 1.89 -36.93 -14.71
N TYR A 461 3.12 -36.62 -15.09
CA TYR A 461 3.58 -36.88 -16.45
C TYR A 461 3.78 -38.39 -16.68
N GLY A 462 3.28 -38.91 -17.80
CA GLY A 462 3.45 -40.33 -18.16
C GLY A 462 4.92 -40.72 -18.29
N GLN A 463 5.76 -39.79 -18.77
CA GLN A 463 7.23 -39.90 -18.73
C GLN A 463 7.80 -38.61 -18.16
N LYS A 464 8.81 -38.71 -17.28
CA LYS A 464 9.48 -37.53 -16.74
C LYS A 464 10.08 -36.69 -17.89
N PRO A 465 9.66 -35.41 -18.06
CA PRO A 465 10.22 -34.54 -19.08
C PRO A 465 11.74 -34.43 -18.92
N LYS A 466 12.47 -34.41 -20.05
CA LYS A 466 13.94 -34.38 -20.08
C LYS A 466 14.45 -33.16 -20.83
N GLY A 467 15.51 -32.54 -20.32
CA GLY A 467 16.22 -31.44 -21.00
C GLY A 467 16.73 -30.36 -20.05
N ASP A 468 17.70 -29.59 -20.53
CA ASP A 468 18.42 -28.59 -19.71
C ASP A 468 17.65 -27.27 -19.54
N ARG A 469 16.68 -27.00 -20.42
CA ARG A 469 15.81 -25.81 -20.39
C ARG A 469 14.38 -26.18 -20.75
N LEU A 470 13.70 -26.83 -19.82
CA LEU A 470 12.32 -27.26 -20.03
C LEU A 470 11.34 -26.06 -20.08
N PRO A 471 10.30 -26.10 -20.93
CA PRO A 471 9.23 -25.12 -20.95
C PRO A 471 8.56 -24.86 -19.59
N ILE A 472 8.07 -23.64 -19.37
CA ILE A 472 7.49 -23.19 -18.09
C ILE A 472 6.38 -24.11 -17.57
N VAL A 473 5.56 -24.68 -18.47
CA VAL A 473 4.46 -25.58 -18.08
C VAL A 473 4.93 -26.78 -17.24
N PHE A 474 6.18 -27.21 -17.41
CA PHE A 474 6.76 -28.32 -16.66
C PHE A 474 7.16 -27.95 -15.23
N ASN A 475 7.05 -26.67 -14.83
CA ASN A 475 7.17 -26.29 -13.42
C ASN A 475 6.07 -26.91 -12.55
N PHE A 476 4.95 -27.35 -13.14
CA PHE A 476 3.74 -27.64 -12.39
C PHE A 476 3.33 -29.11 -12.44
N MET A 477 2.98 -29.62 -11.27
CA MET A 477 2.25 -30.88 -11.08
C MET A 477 1.08 -30.57 -10.16
N PRO A 478 -0.06 -30.11 -10.73
CA PRO A 478 -1.19 -29.66 -9.92
C PRO A 478 -1.66 -30.79 -9.01
N ALA A 479 -1.92 -30.46 -7.76
CA ALA A 479 -2.31 -31.40 -6.71
C ALA A 479 -3.45 -30.80 -5.88
N ALA A 480 -4.35 -31.66 -5.39
CA ALA A 480 -5.42 -31.28 -4.50
C ALA A 480 -5.58 -32.29 -3.37
N ALA A 481 -5.94 -31.80 -2.19
CA ALA A 481 -6.18 -32.63 -1.01
C ALA A 481 -7.16 -31.95 -0.07
N ARG A 482 -8.01 -32.75 0.58
CA ARG A 482 -8.79 -32.31 1.73
C ARG A 482 -8.01 -32.63 3.01
N VAL A 483 -7.87 -31.63 3.87
CA VAL A 483 -7.29 -31.78 5.21
C VAL A 483 -8.27 -31.19 6.22
N ARG A 484 -8.99 -32.06 6.95
CA ARG A 484 -10.06 -31.65 7.89
C ARG A 484 -11.11 -30.76 7.20
N ASP A 485 -11.26 -29.53 7.67
CA ASP A 485 -12.16 -28.48 7.19
C ASP A 485 -11.55 -27.64 6.06
N LYS A 486 -10.42 -28.06 5.47
CA LYS A 486 -9.70 -27.31 4.44
C LYS A 486 -9.56 -28.08 3.15
N PHE A 487 -9.73 -27.39 2.04
CA PHE A 487 -9.43 -27.91 0.71
C PHE A 487 -8.21 -27.18 0.16
N VAL A 488 -7.14 -27.93 -0.11
CA VAL A 488 -5.88 -27.43 -0.66
C VAL A 488 -5.87 -27.72 -2.15
N MET A 489 -5.58 -26.70 -2.96
CA MET A 489 -5.26 -26.83 -4.39
C MET A 489 -3.89 -26.19 -4.62
N ALA A 490 -2.89 -27.02 -4.88
CA ALA A 490 -1.50 -26.63 -5.08
C ALA A 490 -1.07 -26.85 -6.53
N SER A 491 -0.08 -26.08 -6.97
CA SER A 491 0.57 -26.24 -8.28
C SER A 491 1.70 -27.28 -8.28
N SER A 492 2.08 -27.80 -7.10
CA SER A 492 3.04 -28.89 -6.94
C SER A 492 2.56 -29.88 -5.86
N VAL A 493 2.92 -31.15 -6.02
CA VAL A 493 2.64 -32.21 -5.03
C VAL A 493 3.39 -31.95 -3.73
N ASP A 494 4.63 -31.46 -3.81
CA ASP A 494 5.47 -31.16 -2.65
C ASP A 494 4.84 -30.07 -1.76
N LEU A 495 4.39 -28.96 -2.33
CA LEU A 495 3.70 -27.91 -1.58
C LEU A 495 2.37 -28.42 -0.99
N CYS A 496 1.65 -29.29 -1.71
CA CYS A 496 0.45 -29.93 -1.19
C CYS A 496 0.76 -30.75 0.07
N LYS A 497 1.83 -31.57 0.05
CA LYS A 497 2.27 -32.36 1.20
C LYS A 497 2.69 -31.49 2.38
N HIS A 498 3.43 -30.40 2.15
CA HIS A 498 3.77 -29.46 3.21
C HIS A 498 2.54 -28.82 3.86
N LEU A 499 1.51 -28.50 3.06
CA LEU A 499 0.25 -27.98 3.61
C LEU A 499 -0.56 -29.05 4.34
N VAL A 500 -0.51 -30.30 3.88
CA VAL A 500 -1.06 -31.45 4.64
C VAL A 500 -0.37 -31.56 5.99
N ASP A 501 0.94 -31.42 6.07
CA ASP A 501 1.70 -31.49 7.32
C ASP A 501 1.30 -30.37 8.29
N VAL A 502 1.22 -29.14 7.80
CA VAL A 502 0.80 -27.97 8.59
C VAL A 502 -0.62 -28.15 9.12
N TYR A 503 -1.57 -28.50 8.25
CA TYR A 503 -2.99 -28.58 8.61
C TYR A 503 -3.41 -29.88 9.28
N SER A 504 -2.58 -30.92 9.27
CA SER A 504 -2.81 -32.17 10.03
C SER A 504 -2.38 -32.03 11.48
N THR A 505 -1.50 -31.09 11.81
CA THR A 505 -1.17 -30.78 13.20
C THR A 505 -2.33 -29.99 13.79
N PRO A 506 -2.90 -30.36 14.97
CA PRO A 506 -3.87 -29.51 15.63
C PRO A 506 -3.20 -28.17 15.91
N THR A 507 -3.72 -27.08 15.35
CA THR A 507 -3.24 -25.74 15.70
C THR A 507 -3.51 -25.57 17.18
N THR A 508 -2.47 -25.73 18.00
CA THR A 508 -2.49 -25.33 19.40
C THR A 508 -2.37 -23.82 19.36
N THR A 509 -3.42 -23.13 18.91
CA THR A 509 -3.45 -21.68 18.91
C THR A 509 -3.42 -21.29 20.38
N THR A 510 -2.27 -20.82 20.82
CA THR A 510 -2.07 -20.15 22.11
C THR A 510 -3.20 -19.17 22.33
N ALA A 511 -4.09 -19.55 23.23
CA ALA A 511 -5.15 -18.75 23.80
C ALA A 511 -4.51 -17.64 24.66
N THR A 512 -3.94 -16.62 24.04
CA THR A 512 -3.56 -15.36 24.69
C THR A 512 -3.53 -14.15 23.74
N ALA A 513 -3.52 -14.33 22.42
CA ALA A 513 -3.66 -13.20 21.50
C ALA A 513 -5.12 -12.72 21.50
N LYS A 514 -5.35 -11.44 21.84
CA LYS A 514 -6.68 -10.81 21.69
C LYS A 514 -7.14 -11.01 20.24
N PRO A 515 -8.40 -11.41 19.99
CA PRO A 515 -8.92 -11.49 18.64
C PRO A 515 -8.73 -10.15 17.92
N THR A 516 -7.90 -10.15 16.89
CA THR A 516 -7.83 -9.06 15.91
C THR A 516 -8.95 -9.28 14.90
N ARG A 517 -9.68 -8.23 14.50
CA ARG A 517 -10.74 -8.33 13.48
C ARG A 517 -10.16 -8.03 12.10
N ASN A 518 -9.07 -8.68 11.72
CA ASN A 518 -8.49 -8.47 10.40
C ASN A 518 -9.33 -9.21 9.34
N ASP A 519 -9.59 -8.51 8.25
CA ASP A 519 -10.20 -9.08 7.05
C ASP A 519 -9.13 -9.57 6.09
N PHE A 520 -7.92 -9.01 6.17
CA PHE A 520 -6.87 -9.28 5.21
C PHE A 520 -5.51 -9.28 5.88
N LEU A 521 -4.71 -10.27 5.52
CA LEU A 521 -3.28 -10.35 5.79
C LEU A 521 -2.58 -10.63 4.46
N PHE A 522 -1.52 -9.90 4.15
CA PHE A 522 -0.53 -10.24 3.15
C PHE A 522 0.84 -10.22 3.81
N GLU A 523 1.68 -11.18 3.47
CA GLU A 523 3.05 -11.24 3.98
C GLU A 523 4.00 -11.74 2.89
N LEU A 524 5.22 -11.20 2.87
CA LEU A 524 6.29 -11.54 1.94
C LEU A 524 7.62 -11.55 2.69
N THR A 525 8.43 -12.57 2.44
CA THR A 525 9.77 -12.75 3.01
C THR A 525 10.83 -12.48 1.94
N GLY A 526 11.69 -11.48 2.17
CA GLY A 526 12.67 -11.06 1.16
C GLY A 526 13.76 -12.11 0.90
N GLU A 527 14.22 -12.85 1.92
CA GLU A 527 15.23 -13.91 1.74
C GLU A 527 14.75 -15.00 0.77
N SER A 528 13.55 -15.54 1.00
CA SER A 528 12.95 -16.57 0.14
C SER A 528 12.66 -16.05 -1.27
N LEU A 529 12.16 -14.81 -1.41
CA LEU A 529 11.94 -14.18 -2.71
C LEU A 529 13.25 -14.00 -3.47
N ALA A 530 14.29 -13.52 -2.80
CA ALA A 530 15.61 -13.38 -3.39
C ALA A 530 16.17 -14.73 -3.85
N GLY A 531 15.95 -15.82 -3.10
CA GLY A 531 16.33 -17.17 -3.51
C GLY A 531 15.72 -17.58 -4.87
N ILE A 532 14.45 -17.27 -5.10
CA ILE A 532 13.79 -17.53 -6.40
C ILE A 532 14.32 -16.63 -7.51
N LEU A 533 14.56 -15.35 -7.23
CA LEU A 533 15.14 -14.44 -8.22
C LEU A 533 16.56 -14.87 -8.61
N ASP A 534 17.37 -15.31 -7.64
CA ASP A 534 18.75 -15.75 -7.85
C ASP A 534 18.80 -17.08 -8.62
N ALA A 535 17.86 -18.01 -8.36
CA ALA A 535 17.68 -19.23 -9.15
C ALA A 535 17.41 -18.94 -10.64
N ASN A 536 16.93 -17.73 -10.96
CA ASN A 536 16.64 -17.26 -12.32
C ASN A 536 17.56 -16.13 -12.79
N ARG A 537 18.68 -15.88 -12.08
CA ARG A 537 19.64 -14.79 -12.35
C ARG A 537 20.03 -14.70 -13.82
N GLY A 538 20.44 -15.81 -14.43
CA GLY A 538 20.87 -15.82 -15.84
C GLY A 538 19.79 -15.36 -16.82
N MET A 539 18.51 -15.61 -16.53
CA MET A 539 17.41 -15.11 -17.34
C MET A 539 17.20 -13.60 -17.16
N LEU A 540 17.29 -13.11 -15.91
CA LEU A 540 17.18 -11.68 -15.61
C LEU A 540 18.29 -10.89 -16.31
N GLU A 541 19.52 -11.39 -16.24
CA GLU A 541 20.68 -10.80 -16.93
C GLU A 541 20.50 -10.82 -18.45
N ALA A 542 20.14 -11.97 -19.02
CA ALA A 542 19.93 -12.11 -20.46
C ALA A 542 18.82 -11.19 -20.98
N ARG A 543 17.75 -10.98 -20.20
CA ARG A 543 16.67 -10.06 -20.54
C ARG A 543 17.16 -8.61 -20.59
N SER A 544 17.95 -8.17 -19.62
CA SER A 544 18.53 -6.83 -19.61
C SER A 544 19.47 -6.60 -20.80
N VAL A 545 20.26 -7.59 -21.19
CA VAL A 545 21.10 -7.48 -22.41
C VAL A 545 20.23 -7.42 -23.67
N ALA A 546 19.32 -8.38 -23.85
CA ALA A 546 18.57 -8.54 -25.09
C ALA A 546 17.47 -7.49 -25.31
N GLN A 547 16.78 -7.06 -24.25
CA GLN A 547 15.65 -6.12 -24.36
C GLN A 547 16.05 -4.68 -24.05
N GLU A 548 16.99 -4.47 -23.12
CA GLU A 548 17.36 -3.13 -22.65
C GLU A 548 18.68 -2.65 -23.27
N GLY A 549 19.34 -3.48 -24.09
CA GLY A 549 20.59 -3.14 -24.79
C GLY A 549 21.78 -2.92 -23.85
N LYS A 550 21.71 -3.43 -22.62
CA LYS A 550 22.75 -3.26 -21.60
C LYS A 550 23.95 -4.16 -21.89
N SER A 551 25.14 -3.74 -21.45
CA SER A 551 26.31 -4.62 -21.43
C SER A 551 26.13 -5.75 -20.42
N SER A 552 26.87 -6.85 -20.60
CA SER A 552 26.84 -7.99 -19.67
C SER A 552 27.17 -7.56 -18.24
N ASP A 553 28.21 -6.75 -18.06
CA ASP A 553 28.64 -6.28 -16.74
C ASP A 553 27.56 -5.40 -16.08
N GLN A 554 26.89 -4.56 -16.86
CA GLN A 554 25.77 -3.75 -16.36
C GLN A 554 24.63 -4.63 -15.89
N ALA A 555 24.24 -5.62 -16.69
CA ALA A 555 23.14 -6.53 -16.36
C ALA A 555 23.44 -7.34 -15.08
N GLN A 556 24.68 -7.82 -14.93
CA GLN A 556 25.12 -8.53 -13.72
C GLN A 556 25.11 -7.63 -12.49
N SER A 557 25.57 -6.39 -12.62
CA SER A 557 25.55 -5.40 -11.54
C SER A 557 24.12 -5.08 -11.12
N ASP A 558 23.23 -4.81 -12.07
CA ASP A 558 21.82 -4.49 -11.82
C ASP A 558 21.10 -5.64 -11.07
N VAL A 559 21.29 -6.88 -11.51
CA VAL A 559 20.69 -8.05 -10.85
C VAL A 559 21.29 -8.27 -9.45
N THR A 560 22.59 -8.02 -9.28
CA THR A 560 23.24 -8.10 -7.96
C THR A 560 22.64 -7.09 -6.98
N ILE A 561 22.47 -5.84 -7.41
CA ILE A 561 21.85 -4.77 -6.60
C ILE A 561 20.40 -5.13 -6.27
N LEU A 562 19.63 -5.61 -7.25
CA LEU A 562 18.25 -6.05 -7.02
C LEU A 562 18.18 -7.15 -5.94
N LEU A 563 19.02 -8.18 -6.04
CA LEU A 563 19.05 -9.26 -5.05
C LEU A 563 19.45 -8.77 -3.66
N GLN A 564 20.41 -7.84 -3.57
CA GLN A 564 20.79 -7.23 -2.29
C GLN A 564 19.63 -6.44 -1.67
N LEU A 565 18.91 -5.64 -2.46
CA LEU A 565 17.74 -4.89 -1.99
C LEU A 565 16.63 -5.80 -1.50
N VAL A 566 16.33 -6.88 -2.24
CA VAL A 566 15.30 -7.84 -1.84
C VAL A 566 15.72 -8.61 -0.58
N ARG A 567 16.99 -9.01 -0.45
CA ARG A 567 17.53 -9.67 0.77
C ARG A 567 17.62 -8.77 1.99
N ALA A 568 17.69 -7.46 1.79
CA ALA A 568 17.67 -6.49 2.88
C ALA A 568 16.31 -6.49 3.57
N ILE A 569 15.22 -6.72 2.83
CA ILE A 569 13.87 -6.85 3.40
C ILE A 569 13.76 -8.18 4.14
N CYS A 570 13.59 -8.14 5.45
CA CYS A 570 13.24 -9.31 6.26
C CYS A 570 11.79 -9.72 5.97
N THR A 571 10.86 -8.79 6.14
CA THR A 571 9.43 -9.06 6.00
C THR A 571 8.70 -7.81 5.49
N LEU A 572 7.76 -8.00 4.58
CA LEU A 572 6.77 -7.00 4.19
C LEU A 572 5.40 -7.55 4.52
N ARG A 573 4.62 -6.85 5.35
CA ARG A 573 3.31 -7.27 5.83
C ARG A 573 2.28 -6.18 5.60
N LEU A 574 1.13 -6.53 5.03
CA LEU A 574 -0.02 -5.64 4.90
C LEU A 574 -1.21 -6.28 5.62
N THR A 575 -1.80 -5.57 6.58
CA THR A 575 -2.99 -6.02 7.30
C THR A 575 -4.11 -5.02 7.16
N SER A 576 -5.35 -5.47 7.04
CA SER A 576 -6.52 -4.60 7.19
C SER A 576 -7.59 -5.23 8.05
N GLY A 577 -8.32 -4.41 8.81
CA GLY A 577 -9.30 -4.90 9.76
C GLY A 577 -10.16 -3.82 10.39
N ALA A 578 -11.29 -4.26 10.94
CA ALA A 578 -12.16 -3.43 11.74
C ALA A 578 -11.57 -3.21 13.14
N GLU A 579 -11.71 -2.00 13.66
CA GLU A 579 -11.36 -1.63 15.03
C GLU A 579 -12.61 -1.24 15.82
N ALA A 580 -12.45 -0.84 17.08
CA ALA A 580 -13.58 -0.41 17.91
C ALA A 580 -14.29 0.84 17.36
N ASP A 581 -13.52 1.79 16.80
CA ASP A 581 -13.98 3.09 16.34
C ASP A 581 -13.48 3.45 14.93
N GLY A 582 -13.05 2.45 14.14
CA GLY A 582 -12.55 2.68 12.79
C GLY A 582 -12.33 1.43 11.96
N TYR A 583 -11.77 1.63 10.77
CA TYR A 583 -11.18 0.60 9.94
C TYR A 583 -9.72 0.96 9.66
N ARG A 584 -8.82 0.01 9.91
CA ARG A 584 -7.37 0.22 9.77
C ARG A 584 -6.82 -0.57 8.60
N VAL A 585 -5.93 0.06 7.84
CA VAL A 585 -5.02 -0.61 6.89
C VAL A 585 -3.60 -0.27 7.33
N GLN A 586 -2.74 -1.27 7.52
CA GLN A 586 -1.37 -1.07 7.97
C GLN A 586 -0.40 -1.84 7.09
N LEU A 587 0.56 -1.13 6.50
CA LEU A 587 1.74 -1.70 5.85
C LEU A 587 2.92 -1.62 6.81
N GLU A 588 3.58 -2.75 7.02
CA GLU A 588 4.77 -2.87 7.84
C GLU A 588 5.89 -3.48 7.01
N ALA A 589 7.07 -2.86 7.00
CA ALA A 589 8.26 -3.44 6.37
C ALA A 589 9.38 -3.50 7.39
N VAL A 590 10.06 -4.63 7.49
CA VAL A 590 11.22 -4.84 8.36
C VAL A 590 12.43 -5.16 7.50
N TRP A 591 13.59 -4.55 7.76
CA TRP A 591 14.86 -4.85 7.08
C TRP A 591 16.00 -5.13 8.06
N LYS A 592 17.11 -5.64 7.53
CA LYS A 592 18.34 -5.98 8.26
C LYS A 592 19.15 -4.75 8.65
#